data_AF-A0A0D2KCG1-F1
#
_entry.id   AF-A0A0D2KCG1-F1
#
_cell.length_a   1.000
_cell.length_b   1.000
_cell.length_c   1.000
_cell.angle_alpha   90.00
_cell.angle_beta   90.00
_cell.angle_gamma   90.00
#
_symmetry.space_group_name_H-M   'P 1'
#
loop_
_entity.id
_entity.type
_entity.pdbx_description
1 polymer ?
#
loop_
_entity_poly.entity_id
_entity_poly.type
_entity_poly.pdbx_seq_one_letter_code
_entity_poly.pdbx_strand_id
1 'polypeptide(L)'
;MLRRLFEDSQDLVLLEVAATALGHLVRSGGPMMADVVERQVRDALPWLNPRLEPSEGRRYAAVLILRELADCAPAVFNVHVKAFIDGVWGGLRDPKLHVRDASVQALQSSLHLAGISGCVRVG
;
A
#
# COMPACT_ATOMS: atom_id res chain seq x y z
N MET A 1 -16.94 1.19 -0.44
CA MET A 1 -17.16 0.97 1.01
C MET A 1 -15.85 0.94 1.78
N LEU A 2 -14.88 0.09 1.43
CA LEU A 2 -13.54 0.03 2.07
C LEU A 2 -12.81 1.38 2.12
N ARG A 3 -12.93 2.20 1.06
CA ARG A 3 -12.29 3.53 1.02
C ARG A 3 -12.70 4.45 2.19
N ARG A 4 -13.99 4.51 2.54
CA ARG A 4 -14.43 5.35 3.67
C ARG A 4 -13.85 4.86 5.00
N LEU A 5 -13.66 3.55 5.16
CA LEU A 5 -13.02 2.99 6.34
C LEU A 5 -11.56 3.47 6.47
N PHE A 6 -10.82 3.53 5.36
CA PHE A 6 -9.45 4.06 5.38
C PHE A 6 -9.38 5.58 5.61
N GLU A 7 -10.43 6.32 5.23
CA GLU A 7 -10.49 7.78 5.39
C GLU A 7 -10.87 8.21 6.81
N ASP A 8 -11.76 7.45 7.47
CA ASP A 8 -12.42 7.85 8.72
C ASP A 8 -11.94 7.05 9.95
N SER A 9 -11.33 5.88 9.77
CA SER A 9 -10.89 5.04 10.89
C SER A 9 -9.49 5.41 11.39
N GLN A 10 -9.30 5.36 12.71
CA GLN A 10 -8.00 5.40 13.37
C GLN A 10 -7.64 4.07 14.06
N ASP A 11 -8.52 3.07 13.97
CA ASP A 11 -8.26 1.74 14.53
C ASP A 11 -7.29 0.98 13.61
N LEU A 12 -6.06 0.81 14.08
CA LEU A 12 -4.97 0.16 13.35
C LEU A 12 -5.32 -1.29 12.95
N VAL A 13 -6.00 -2.02 13.83
CA VAL A 13 -6.38 -3.42 13.57
C VAL A 13 -7.43 -3.48 12.46
N LEU A 14 -8.41 -2.57 12.50
CA LEU A 14 -9.41 -2.47 11.44
C LEU A 14 -8.78 -2.09 10.09
N LEU A 15 -7.80 -1.18 10.10
CA LEU A 15 -7.08 -0.77 8.90
C LEU A 15 -6.28 -1.93 8.29
N GLU A 16 -5.65 -2.77 9.10
CA GLU A 16 -4.95 -3.97 8.62
C GLU A 16 -5.91 -4.97 7.98
N VAL A 17 -7.01 -5.31 8.67
CA VAL A 17 -8.01 -6.23 8.14
C VAL A 17 -8.61 -5.71 6.83
N ALA A 18 -8.89 -4.40 6.76
CA ALA A 18 -9.39 -3.76 5.55
C ALA A 18 -8.38 -3.81 4.39
N ALA A 19 -7.09 -3.60 4.67
CA ALA A 19 -6.03 -3.67 3.67
C ALA A 19 -5.87 -5.10 3.15
N THR A 20 -5.81 -6.10 4.03
CA THR A 20 -5.75 -7.51 3.65
C THR A 20 -6.96 -7.92 2.79
N ALA A 21 -8.17 -7.48 3.16
CA ALA A 21 -9.37 -7.71 2.35
C ALA A 21 -9.26 -7.08 0.96
N LEU A 22 -8.70 -5.87 0.85
CA LEU A 22 -8.41 -5.22 -0.45
C LEU A 22 -7.43 -6.07 -1.28
N GLY A 23 -6.34 -6.55 -0.68
CA GLY A 23 -5.37 -7.42 -1.33
C GLY A 23 -6.02 -8.69 -1.90
N HIS A 24 -6.86 -9.37 -1.10
CA HIS A 24 -7.61 -10.53 -1.55
C HIS A 24 -8.54 -10.23 -2.74
N LEU A 25 -9.27 -9.11 -2.70
CA LEU A 25 -10.16 -8.69 -3.79
C LEU A 25 -9.38 -8.41 -5.08
N VAL A 26 -8.24 -7.74 -4.97
CA VAL A 26 -7.37 -7.44 -6.11
C VAL A 26 -6.83 -8.74 -6.71
N ARG A 27 -6.37 -9.67 -5.86
CA ARG A 27 -5.86 -10.97 -6.30
C ARG A 27 -6.93 -11.84 -6.96
N SER A 28 -8.15 -11.87 -6.42
CA SER A 28 -9.26 -12.63 -6.99
C SER A 28 -9.82 -12.02 -8.27
N GLY A 29 -9.80 -10.69 -8.39
CA GLY A 29 -10.34 -9.96 -9.54
C GLY A 29 -9.41 -9.97 -10.77
N GLY A 30 -8.12 -10.25 -10.58
CA GLY A 30 -7.16 -10.37 -11.68
C GLY A 30 -7.06 -9.08 -12.52
N PRO A 31 -6.88 -9.18 -13.84
CA PRO A 31 -6.69 -8.02 -14.72
C PRO A 31 -7.84 -7.00 -14.68
N MET A 32 -9.07 -7.42 -14.36
CA MET A 32 -10.23 -6.53 -14.29
C MET A 32 -10.13 -5.49 -13.15
N MET A 33 -9.25 -5.73 -12.17
CA MET A 33 -9.02 -4.80 -11.07
C MET A 33 -7.92 -3.76 -11.37
N ALA A 34 -7.29 -3.79 -12.55
CA ALA A 34 -6.17 -2.88 -12.86
C ALA A 34 -6.52 -1.40 -12.65
N ASP A 35 -7.67 -0.93 -13.16
CA ASP A 35 -8.13 0.45 -12.99
C ASP A 35 -8.39 0.81 -11.52
N VAL A 36 -8.82 -0.17 -10.72
CA VAL A 36 -9.07 0.01 -9.29
C VAL A 36 -7.74 0.12 -8.55
N VAL A 37 -6.76 -0.74 -8.87
CA VAL A 37 -5.41 -0.70 -8.31
C VAL A 37 -4.75 0.63 -8.62
N GLU A 38 -4.75 1.07 -9.88
CA GLU A 38 -4.17 2.35 -10.29
C GLU A 38 -4.81 3.53 -9.55
N ARG A 39 -6.14 3.52 -9.42
CA ARG A 39 -6.87 4.53 -8.63
C ARG A 39 -6.45 4.52 -7.16
N GLN A 40 -6.38 3.34 -6.53
CA GLN A 40 -6.00 3.24 -5.12
C GLN A 40 -4.55 3.71 -4.89
N VAL A 41 -3.61 3.35 -5.78
CA VAL A 41 -2.22 3.83 -5.69
C VAL A 41 -2.17 5.35 -5.78
N ARG A 42 -2.80 5.94 -6.80
CA ARG A 42 -2.81 7.40 -6.98
C ARG A 42 -3.43 8.13 -5.79
N ASP A 43 -4.50 7.58 -5.22
CA ASP A 43 -5.20 8.20 -4.10
C ASP A 43 -4.44 8.04 -2.77
N ALA A 44 -3.72 6.91 -2.58
CA ALA A 44 -2.95 6.63 -1.36
C ALA A 44 -1.58 7.32 -1.32
N LEU A 45 -0.94 7.57 -2.47
CA LEU A 45 0.38 8.21 -2.53
C LEU A 45 0.46 9.57 -1.79
N PRO A 46 -0.49 10.50 -1.96
CA PRO A 46 -0.49 11.77 -1.22
C PRO A 46 -0.55 11.60 0.30
N TRP A 47 -1.20 10.54 0.79
CA TRP A 47 -1.32 10.26 2.22
C TRP A 47 -0.01 9.81 2.86
N LEU A 48 1.00 9.39 2.08
CA LEU A 48 2.33 9.09 2.60
C LEU A 48 3.13 10.34 2.98
N ASN A 49 2.72 11.52 2.51
CA ASN A 49 3.43 12.75 2.81
C ASN A 49 2.92 13.33 4.14
N PRO A 50 3.71 13.28 5.23
CA PRO A 50 3.28 13.78 6.54
C PRO A 50 3.05 15.30 6.57
N ARG A 51 3.51 16.04 5.55
CA ARG A 51 3.20 17.47 5.40
C ARG A 51 1.81 17.72 4.81
N LEU A 52 1.30 16.78 4.02
CA LEU A 52 -0.01 16.87 3.38
C LEU A 52 -1.10 16.18 4.21
N GLU A 53 -0.75 15.08 4.89
CA GLU A 53 -1.70 14.29 5.67
C GLU A 53 -1.32 14.27 7.16
N PRO A 54 -2.03 15.04 8.00
CA PRO A 54 -1.77 15.08 9.43
C PRO A 54 -2.26 13.80 10.15
N SER A 55 -3.26 13.10 9.60
CA SER A 55 -3.83 11.90 10.23
C SER A 55 -2.84 10.74 10.22
N GLU A 56 -2.49 10.27 11.42
CA GLU A 56 -1.69 9.06 11.63
C GLU A 56 -2.37 7.82 11.04
N GLY A 57 -3.66 7.62 11.33
CA GLY A 57 -4.42 6.48 10.80
C GLY A 57 -4.44 6.46 9.27
N ARG A 58 -4.51 7.64 8.64
CA ARG A 58 -4.54 7.72 7.17
C ARG A 58 -3.16 7.50 6.55
N ARG A 59 -2.09 8.00 7.17
CA ARG A 59 -0.72 7.65 6.79
C ARG A 59 -0.48 6.15 6.90
N TYR A 60 -0.92 5.53 8.00
CA TYR A 60 -0.82 4.08 8.19
C TYR A 60 -1.61 3.30 7.14
N ALA A 61 -2.87 3.69 6.90
CA ALA A 61 -3.72 3.10 5.88
C ALA A 61 -3.09 3.15 4.49
N ALA A 62 -2.49 4.29 4.12
CA ALA A 62 -1.83 4.47 2.84
C ALA A 62 -0.70 3.46 2.63
N VAL A 63 0.15 3.28 3.65
CA VAL A 63 1.26 2.33 3.62
C VAL A 63 0.73 0.89 3.46
N LEU A 64 -0.30 0.52 4.21
CA LEU A 64 -0.91 -0.80 4.13
C LEU A 64 -1.53 -1.07 2.75
N ILE A 65 -2.29 -0.12 2.21
CA ILE A 65 -2.87 -0.22 0.86
C ILE A 65 -1.76 -0.45 -0.16
N LEU A 66 -0.71 0.37 -0.16
CA LEU A 66 0.37 0.28 -1.14
C LEU A 66 1.15 -1.04 -1.01
N ARG A 67 1.35 -1.56 0.21
CA ARG A 67 1.92 -2.89 0.45
C ARG A 67 1.11 -4.00 -0.21
N GLU A 68 -0.20 -4.04 0.05
CA GLU A 68 -1.08 -5.08 -0.45
C GLU A 68 -1.22 -5.04 -1.97
N LEU A 69 -1.26 -3.85 -2.55
CA LEU A 69 -1.32 -3.66 -4.00
C LEU A 69 -0.02 -4.07 -4.69
N ALA A 70 1.14 -3.77 -4.09
CA ALA A 70 2.42 -4.25 -4.61
C ALA A 70 2.44 -5.79 -4.66
N ASP A 71 2.05 -6.47 -3.58
CA ASP A 71 2.09 -7.94 -3.53
C ASP A 71 1.02 -8.62 -4.43
N CYS A 72 -0.19 -8.06 -4.48
CA CYS A 72 -1.30 -8.69 -5.19
C CYS A 72 -1.38 -8.33 -6.68
N ALA A 73 -0.89 -7.16 -7.10
CA ALA A 73 -0.94 -6.69 -8.49
C ALA A 73 0.38 -6.04 -8.95
N PRO A 74 1.50 -6.78 -8.93
CA PRO A 74 2.83 -6.22 -9.17
C PRO A 74 3.00 -5.60 -10.55
N ALA A 75 2.41 -6.21 -11.59
CA ALA A 75 2.50 -5.70 -12.96
C ALA A 75 1.88 -4.30 -13.11
N VAL A 76 0.76 -4.06 -12.42
CA VAL A 76 0.06 -2.77 -12.41
C VAL A 76 0.78 -1.79 -11.49
N PHE A 77 1.29 -2.26 -10.34
CA PHE A 77 2.02 -1.40 -9.40
C PHE A 77 3.36 -0.90 -9.96
N ASN A 78 4.01 -1.67 -10.84
CA ASN A 78 5.36 -1.37 -11.35
C ASN A 78 5.49 0.02 -12.00
N VAL A 79 4.44 0.50 -12.67
CA VAL A 79 4.45 1.84 -13.29
C VAL A 79 4.49 2.98 -12.25
N HIS A 80 4.07 2.70 -11.02
CA HIS A 80 4.03 3.66 -9.92
C HIS A 80 5.18 3.49 -8.92
N VAL A 81 6.05 2.48 -9.07
CA VAL A 81 7.15 2.17 -8.13
C VAL A 81 8.04 3.39 -7.88
N LYS A 82 8.34 4.18 -8.91
CA LYS A 82 9.13 5.41 -8.73
C LYS A 82 8.43 6.41 -7.80
N ALA A 83 7.16 6.72 -8.06
CA ALA A 83 6.38 7.63 -7.23
C ALA A 83 6.18 7.10 -5.80
N PHE A 84 6.04 5.78 -5.65
CA PHE A 84 6.01 5.12 -4.36
C PHE A 84 7.33 5.28 -3.60
N ILE A 85 8.47 5.02 -4.23
CA ILE A 85 9.80 5.18 -3.61
C ILE A 85 10.00 6.63 -3.18
N ASP A 86 9.59 7.60 -4.01
CA ASP A 86 9.69 9.03 -3.65
C ASP A 86 8.80 9.38 -2.44
N GLY A 87 7.60 8.79 -2.35
CA GLY A 87 6.64 9.04 -1.26
C GLY A 87 6.95 8.31 0.06
N VAL A 88 7.44 7.06 -0.01
CA VAL A 88 7.64 6.20 1.18
C VAL A 88 8.71 6.73 2.13
N TRP A 89 9.63 7.57 1.63
CA TRP A 89 10.57 8.31 2.49
C TRP A 89 9.88 9.14 3.57
N GLY A 90 8.65 9.63 3.30
CA GLY A 90 7.82 10.30 4.29
C GLY A 90 7.40 9.36 5.42
N GLY A 91 6.93 8.15 5.09
CA GLY A 91 6.55 7.13 6.06
C GLY A 91 7.73 6.55 6.86
N LEU A 92 8.91 6.41 6.23
CA LEU A 92 10.13 5.96 6.92
C LEU A 92 10.65 6.97 7.96
N ARG A 93 10.29 8.24 7.82
CA ARG A 93 10.66 9.32 8.77
C ARG A 93 9.50 9.74 9.66
N ASP A 94 8.43 8.96 9.68
CA ASP A 94 7.26 9.25 10.50
C ASP A 94 7.64 9.26 12.00
N PRO A 95 7.10 10.19 12.82
CA PRO A 95 7.29 10.14 14.27
C PRO A 95 6.80 8.84 14.90
N LYS A 96 5.84 8.15 14.28
CA LYS A 96 5.21 6.94 14.81
C LYS A 96 5.95 5.68 14.38
N LEU A 97 6.15 4.74 15.31
CA LEU A 97 6.91 3.51 15.05
C LEU A 97 6.17 2.57 14.08
N HIS A 98 4.88 2.31 14.31
CA HIS A 98 4.11 1.39 13.46
C HIS A 98 4.02 1.86 11.99
N VAL A 99 3.93 3.18 11.73
CA VAL A 99 3.98 3.72 10.36
C VAL A 99 5.33 3.46 9.71
N ARG A 100 6.43 3.61 10.47
CA ARG A 100 7.78 3.32 9.98
C ARG A 100 7.94 1.83 9.68
N ASP A 101 7.54 0.96 10.59
CA ASP A 101 7.63 -0.49 10.42
C ASP A 101 6.80 -0.97 9.22
N ALA A 102 5.58 -0.48 9.08
CA ALA A 102 4.75 -0.78 7.91
C ALA A 102 5.38 -0.23 6.62
N SER A 103 6.05 0.94 6.68
CA SER A 103 6.71 1.54 5.50
C SER A 103 7.90 0.69 5.04
N VAL A 104 8.65 0.13 5.98
CA VAL A 104 9.72 -0.83 5.69
C VAL A 104 9.16 -2.10 5.06
N GLN A 105 8.05 -2.64 5.59
CA GLN A 105 7.39 -3.80 5.00
C GLN A 105 6.88 -3.51 3.58
N ALA A 106 6.26 -2.35 3.35
CA ALA A 106 5.79 -1.94 2.03
C ALA A 106 6.95 -1.82 1.03
N LEU A 107 8.09 -1.27 1.47
CA LEU A 107 9.30 -1.19 0.66
C LEU A 107 9.86 -2.60 0.37
N GLN A 108 9.90 -3.49 1.36
CA GLN A 108 10.35 -4.87 1.19
C GLN A 108 9.49 -5.63 0.18
N SER A 109 8.16 -5.52 0.27
CA SER A 109 7.23 -6.11 -0.70
C SER A 109 7.46 -5.54 -2.10
N SER A 110 7.61 -4.21 -2.22
CA SER A 110 7.85 -3.55 -3.51
C SER A 110 9.19 -3.95 -4.15
N LEU A 111 10.24 -4.13 -3.35
CA LEU A 111 11.57 -4.51 -3.84
C LEU A 111 11.73 -6.01 -4.11
N HIS A 112 11.05 -6.88 -3.37
CA HIS A 112 10.99 -8.29 -3.73
C HIS A 112 10.47 -8.47 -5.15
N LEU A 113 9.47 -7.69 -5.58
CA LEU A 113 8.95 -7.74 -6.95
C LEU A 113 9.98 -7.36 -8.02
N ALA A 114 10.90 -6.44 -7.71
CA ALA A 114 12.00 -6.05 -8.58
C ALA A 114 13.12 -7.11 -8.66
N GLY A 115 13.22 -8.00 -7.66
CA GLY A 115 14.24 -9.05 -7.56
C GLY A 115 13.81 -10.45 -8.00
N ILE A 116 12.50 -10.74 -8.07
CA ILE A 116 11.96 -12.09 -8.39
C ILE A 116 10.76 -12.01 -9.35
N SER A 117 10.92 -11.31 -10.47
CA SER A 117 10.08 -11.57 -11.67
C SER A 117 10.45 -12.90 -12.38
N GLY A 118 11.32 -13.73 -11.78
CA GLY A 118 11.51 -15.11 -12.18
C GLY A 118 11.59 -16.01 -10.94
N CYS A 119 10.63 -16.92 -10.79
CA CYS A 119 10.67 -18.04 -9.85
C CYS A 119 10.51 -17.64 -8.37
N VAL A 120 9.27 -17.63 -7.86
CA VAL A 120 8.79 -18.47 -6.73
C VAL A 120 7.30 -18.16 -6.53
N ARG A 121 6.43 -19.01 -7.07
CA ARG A 121 5.25 -19.49 -6.34
C ARG A 121 5.20 -20.99 -6.54
N VAL A 122 5.84 -21.68 -5.59
CA VAL A 122 5.52 -23.06 -5.23
C VAL A 122 4.39 -22.96 -4.21
N GLY A 123 3.34 -23.76 -4.38
CA GLY A 123 2.18 -23.85 -3.49
C GLY A 123 0.88 -23.92 -4.26
#